data_AF-A0A2Z2GSS8-F1
#
_entry.id   AF-A0A2Z2GSS8-F1
#
_cell.length_a   1.000
_cell.length_b   1.000
_cell.length_c   1.000
_cell.angle_alpha   90.00
_cell.angle_beta   90.00
_cell.angle_gamma   90.00
#
_symmetry.space_group_name_H-M   'P 1'
#
loop_
_entity.id
_entity.type
_entity.pdbx_description
1 polymer ?
#
loop_
_entity_poly.entity_id
_entity_poly.type
_entity_poly.pdbx_seq_one_letter_code
_entity_poly.pdbx_strand_id
1 'polypeptide(L)'
;LQLTMTPAMTNVIEEKSGKRSNIMIVPDKACVVNSGLSSTRGGKMASYMYTPDGLTADRLLAPRWYAGDQWVDTDWDFALAVYAGMIKKVIDADGPKAVAFSAFDHGGAGGGFENTWGSGK
;
A
#
# COMPACT_ATOMS: atom_id res chain seq x y z
N LEU A 1 28.09 21.01 8.47
CA LEU A 1 27.13 20.02 7.88
C LEU A 1 26.01 19.79 8.87
N GLN A 2 24.79 20.26 8.59
CA GLN A 2 23.61 19.83 9.37
C GLN A 2 22.99 18.64 8.62
N LEU A 3 22.81 17.52 9.32
CA LEU A 3 22.22 16.29 8.80
C LEU A 3 20.94 16.03 9.61
N THR A 4 19.79 15.99 8.94
CA THR A 4 18.54 15.55 9.56
C THR A 4 18.51 14.02 9.47
N MET A 5 18.87 13.35 10.56
CA MET A 5 18.87 11.89 10.68
C MET A 5 18.40 11.50 12.08
N THR A 6 17.43 10.59 12.16
CA THR A 6 16.88 10.07 13.42
C THR A 6 16.69 8.56 13.29
N PRO A 7 16.55 7.81 14.40
CA PRO A 7 16.27 6.37 14.33
C PRO A 7 15.04 6.01 13.49
N ALA A 8 14.01 6.87 13.48
CA ALA A 8 12.79 6.67 12.67
C ALA A 8 13.03 6.77 11.14
N MET A 9 14.19 7.26 10.72
CA MET A 9 14.63 7.32 9.33
C MET A 9 15.40 6.07 8.90
N THR A 10 15.48 5.04 9.76
CA THR A 10 16.12 3.76 9.46
C THR A 10 15.18 2.58 9.72
N ASN A 11 15.38 1.47 9.01
CA ASN A 11 14.68 0.21 9.24
C ASN A 11 15.50 -0.98 8.66
N VAL A 12 15.12 -2.21 8.97
CA VAL A 12 15.66 -3.43 8.34
C VAL A 12 14.52 -4.16 7.64
N ILE A 13 14.51 -4.13 6.31
CA ILE A 13 13.47 -4.79 5.51
C ILE A 13 13.92 -6.18 5.07
N GLU A 14 12.95 -7.05 4.82
CA GLU A 14 13.19 -8.38 4.26
C GLU A 14 12.53 -8.49 2.88
N GLU A 15 13.32 -8.91 1.89
CA GLU A 15 12.84 -9.19 0.54
C GLU A 15 12.14 -10.55 0.48
N LYS A 16 11.36 -10.81 -0.57
CA LYS A 16 10.72 -12.14 -0.79
C LYS A 16 11.73 -13.30 -0.84
N SER A 17 12.98 -13.01 -1.18
CA SER A 17 14.08 -13.98 -1.18
C SER A 17 14.59 -14.35 0.22
N GLY A 18 14.10 -13.70 1.28
CA GLY A 18 14.60 -13.80 2.66
C GLY A 18 15.82 -12.92 2.94
N LYS A 19 16.32 -12.20 1.94
CA LYS A 19 17.45 -11.27 2.13
C LYS A 19 17.02 -10.08 2.98
N ARG A 20 17.77 -9.82 4.06
CA ARG A 20 17.57 -8.65 4.93
C ARG A 20 18.50 -7.50 4.53
N SER A 21 17.94 -6.31 4.44
CA SER A 21 18.66 -5.09 4.04
C SER A 21 18.36 -3.95 5.01
N ASN A 22 19.41 -3.27 5.49
CA ASN A 22 19.25 -2.00 6.19
C ASN A 22 18.82 -0.92 5.19
N ILE A 23 17.82 -0.12 5.53
CA ILE A 23 17.41 1.04 4.76
C ILE A 23 17.52 2.31 5.58
N MET A 24 17.82 3.41 4.89
CA MET A 24 17.82 4.75 5.46
C MET A 24 17.12 5.70 4.49
N ILE A 25 16.06 6.37 4.94
CA ILE A 25 15.28 7.32 4.14
C ILE A 25 15.42 8.71 4.75
N VAL A 26 16.28 9.52 4.13
CA VAL A 26 16.64 10.88 4.59
C VAL A 26 16.26 11.93 3.54
N PRO A 27 15.98 13.19 3.94
CA PRO A 27 15.63 14.23 2.98
C PRO A 27 16.82 14.60 2.09
N ASP A 28 16.55 14.78 0.79
CA ASP A 28 17.53 15.33 -0.15
C ASP A 28 17.71 16.84 0.09
N LYS A 29 18.97 17.26 0.20
CA LYS A 29 19.37 18.66 0.41
C LYS A 29 19.33 19.48 -0.88
N ALA A 30 19.50 18.84 -2.04
CA ALA A 30 19.49 19.51 -3.33
C ALA A 30 18.07 19.77 -3.85
N CYS A 31 17.06 19.09 -3.31
CA CYS A 31 15.67 19.27 -3.70
C CYS A 31 15.18 20.69 -3.37
N VAL A 32 14.76 21.44 -4.38
CA VAL A 32 14.29 22.83 -4.25
C VAL A 32 12.98 22.96 -3.47
N VAL A 33 12.20 21.89 -3.34
CA VAL A 33 10.90 21.91 -2.66
C VAL A 33 11.05 21.97 -1.14
N ASN A 34 11.95 21.16 -0.58
CA ASN A 34 12.13 21.03 0.86
C ASN A 34 13.53 21.44 1.35
N SER A 35 14.51 21.62 0.46
CA SER A 35 15.87 22.06 0.79
C SER A 35 16.52 21.27 1.94
N GLY A 36 16.32 19.95 1.98
CA GLY A 36 16.83 19.08 3.05
C GLY A 36 16.00 19.03 4.33
N LEU A 37 14.86 19.74 4.41
CA LEU A 37 13.93 19.64 5.52
C LEU A 37 13.12 18.33 5.43
N SER A 38 12.81 17.76 6.60
CA SER A 38 11.89 16.63 6.71
C SER A 38 10.84 16.91 7.77
N SER A 39 9.57 16.77 7.40
CA SER A 39 8.47 16.89 8.36
C SER A 39 8.42 15.67 9.27
N THR A 40 7.70 15.75 10.39
CA THR A 40 7.50 14.60 11.30
C THR A 40 6.85 13.39 10.61
N ARG A 41 6.07 13.61 9.53
CA ARG A 41 5.44 12.55 8.73
C ARG A 41 6.45 11.91 7.78
N GLY A 42 7.12 12.73 6.97
CA GLY A 42 8.12 12.26 6.00
C GLY A 42 9.34 11.62 6.67
N GLY A 43 9.75 12.13 7.84
CA GLY A 43 10.88 11.60 8.59
C GLY A 43 10.66 10.25 9.25
N LYS A 44 9.46 9.68 9.15
CA LYS A 44 9.12 8.33 9.65
C LYS A 44 8.93 7.31 8.54
N MET A 45 9.16 7.68 7.27
CA MET A 45 8.88 6.80 6.14
C MET A 45 9.62 5.45 6.24
N ALA A 46 10.86 5.42 6.74
CA ALA A 46 11.57 4.16 6.92
C ALA A 46 10.87 3.25 7.93
N SER A 47 10.40 3.80 9.07
CA SER A 47 9.61 3.06 10.06
C SER A 47 8.23 2.59 9.55
N TYR A 48 7.74 3.15 8.44
CA TYR A 48 6.49 2.73 7.79
C TYR A 48 6.70 1.72 6.65
N MET A 49 7.95 1.39 6.31
CA MET A 49 8.25 0.27 5.43
C MET A 49 8.00 -1.04 6.15
N TYR A 50 7.47 -2.02 5.42
CA TYR A 50 7.00 -3.26 6.00
C TYR A 50 8.11 -4.06 6.69
N THR A 51 7.89 -4.40 7.95
CA THR A 51 8.56 -5.50 8.66
C THR A 51 7.51 -6.31 9.45
N PRO A 52 7.69 -7.64 9.57
CA PRO A 52 6.72 -8.52 10.21
C PRO A 52 6.65 -8.32 11.74
N ASP A 53 7.70 -7.79 12.35
CA ASP A 53 7.88 -7.57 13.78
C ASP A 53 7.85 -6.08 14.18
N GLY A 54 7.54 -5.18 13.24
CA GLY A 54 7.53 -3.74 13.45
C GLY A 54 6.13 -3.11 13.50
N LEU A 55 6.10 -1.77 13.42
CA LEU A 55 4.87 -0.95 13.44
C LEU A 55 3.86 -1.28 12.33
N THR A 56 4.29 -2.04 11.33
CA THR A 56 3.53 -2.35 10.12
C THR A 56 3.13 -3.83 10.04
N ALA A 57 3.22 -4.58 11.14
CA ALA A 57 2.92 -6.01 11.18
C ALA A 57 1.50 -6.33 10.68
N ASP A 58 0.55 -5.41 10.86
CA ASP A 58 -0.84 -5.55 10.42
C ASP A 58 -1.07 -5.28 8.91
N ARG A 59 -0.01 -5.17 8.11
CA ARG A 59 -0.14 -5.01 6.66
C ARG A 59 -0.83 -6.24 6.07
N LEU A 60 -1.81 -6.04 5.18
CA LEU A 60 -2.42 -7.15 4.44
C LEU A 60 -1.38 -7.84 3.53
N LEU A 61 -1.15 -9.13 3.75
CA LEU A 61 -0.17 -9.94 2.99
C LEU A 61 -0.82 -10.92 2.01
N ALA A 62 -2.09 -11.26 2.24
CA ALA A 62 -2.87 -12.17 1.43
C ALA A 62 -4.32 -11.64 1.30
N PRO A 63 -5.06 -12.06 0.26
CA PRO A 63 -6.49 -11.85 0.19
C PRO A 63 -7.20 -12.38 1.46
N ARG A 64 -8.10 -11.56 2.01
CA ARG A 64 -8.90 -11.90 3.19
C ARG A 64 -10.35 -12.14 2.76
N TRP A 65 -10.94 -13.23 3.22
CA TRP A 65 -12.32 -13.61 2.95
C TRP A 65 -13.12 -13.70 4.24
N TYR A 66 -14.32 -13.12 4.25
CA TYR A 66 -15.24 -13.23 5.37
C TYR A 66 -16.15 -14.45 5.16
N ALA A 67 -15.79 -15.57 5.79
CA ALA A 67 -16.46 -16.85 5.64
C ALA A 67 -17.61 -17.00 6.64
N GLY A 68 -18.64 -16.17 6.51
CA GLY A 68 -19.85 -16.23 7.33
C GLY A 68 -19.69 -15.60 8.71
N ASP A 69 -18.80 -16.12 9.56
CA ASP A 69 -18.59 -15.65 10.93
C ASP A 69 -17.15 -15.19 11.23
N GLN A 70 -16.20 -15.44 10.31
CA GLN A 70 -14.77 -15.24 10.56
C GLN A 70 -14.01 -14.76 9.32
N TRP A 71 -12.87 -14.10 9.57
CA TRP A 71 -11.92 -13.73 8.52
C TRP A 71 -10.84 -14.80 8.35
N VAL A 72 -10.71 -15.31 7.14
CA VAL A 72 -9.68 -16.28 6.75
C VAL A 72 -8.83 -15.73 5.61
N ASP A 73 -7.61 -16.25 5.48
CA ASP A 73 -6.81 -16.04 4.28
C ASP A 73 -7.31 -16.94 3.15
N THR A 74 -7.17 -16.47 1.92
CA THR A 74 -7.45 -17.25 0.72
C THR A 74 -6.42 -16.92 -0.37
N ASP A 75 -6.41 -17.69 -1.45
CA ASP A 75 -5.54 -17.43 -2.59
C ASP A 75 -6.14 -16.37 -3.54
N TRP A 76 -5.28 -15.86 -4.43
CA TRP A 76 -5.67 -14.83 -5.38
C TRP A 76 -6.67 -15.33 -6.43
N ASP A 77 -6.58 -16.58 -6.86
CA ASP A 77 -7.43 -17.14 -7.90
C ASP A 77 -8.88 -17.25 -7.39
N PHE A 78 -9.06 -17.76 -6.17
CA PHE A 78 -10.35 -17.81 -5.51
C PHE A 78 -10.94 -16.41 -5.28
N ALA A 79 -10.16 -15.50 -4.70
CA ALA A 79 -10.62 -14.15 -4.40
C ALA A 79 -11.07 -13.41 -5.68
N LEU A 80 -10.29 -13.50 -6.76
CA LEU A 80 -10.63 -12.89 -8.04
C LEU A 80 -11.80 -13.60 -8.73
N ALA A 81 -11.92 -14.92 -8.64
CA ALA A 81 -13.05 -15.65 -9.20
C ALA A 81 -14.38 -15.25 -8.55
N VAL A 82 -14.41 -15.12 -7.21
CA VAL A 82 -15.59 -14.66 -6.48
C VAL A 82 -15.92 -13.21 -6.86
N TYR A 83 -14.93 -12.31 -6.82
CA TYR A 83 -15.13 -10.89 -7.12
C TYR A 83 -15.63 -10.67 -8.55
N ALA A 84 -14.92 -11.21 -9.54
CA ALA A 84 -15.28 -11.08 -10.96
C ALA A 84 -16.58 -11.81 -11.29
N GLY A 85 -16.81 -12.99 -10.72
CA GLY A 85 -18.03 -13.76 -10.93
C GLY A 85 -19.27 -13.02 -10.41
N MET A 86 -19.18 -12.40 -9.24
CA MET A 86 -20.27 -11.59 -8.69
C MET A 86 -20.52 -10.33 -9.50
N ILE A 87 -19.48 -9.60 -9.89
CA ILE A 87 -19.62 -8.42 -10.76
C ILE A 87 -20.26 -8.82 -12.09
N LYS A 88 -19.79 -9.89 -12.73
CA LYS A 88 -20.37 -10.39 -13.98
C LYS A 88 -21.86 -10.71 -13.80
N LYS A 89 -22.23 -11.45 -12.74
CA LYS A 89 -23.62 -11.81 -12.47
C LYS A 89 -24.51 -10.57 -12.32
N VAL A 90 -24.06 -9.55 -11.59
CA VAL A 90 -24.81 -8.30 -11.40
C VAL A 90 -24.93 -7.54 -12.71
N ILE A 91 -23.85 -7.42 -13.49
CA ILE A 91 -23.88 -6.73 -14.79
C ILE A 91 -24.82 -7.44 -15.77
N ASP A 92 -24.78 -8.78 -15.83
CA ASP A 92 -25.63 -9.57 -16.73
C ASP A 92 -27.13 -9.43 -16.39
N ALA A 93 -27.48 -9.27 -15.11
CA ALA A 93 -28.86 -9.20 -14.64
C ALA A 93 -29.42 -7.76 -14.59
N ASP A 94 -28.65 -6.83 -14.02
CA ASP A 94 -29.11 -5.50 -13.62
C ASP A 94 -28.38 -4.36 -14.37
N GLY A 95 -27.37 -4.71 -15.18
CA GLY A 95 -26.56 -3.76 -15.95
C GLY A 95 -25.46 -3.07 -15.13
N PRO A 96 -24.54 -2.34 -15.79
CA PRO A 96 -23.34 -1.79 -15.16
C PRO A 96 -23.62 -0.73 -14.09
N LYS A 97 -24.78 -0.05 -14.13
CA LYS A 97 -25.15 0.96 -13.14
C LYS A 97 -25.47 0.38 -11.76
N ALA A 98 -25.65 -0.94 -11.66
CA ALA A 98 -25.86 -1.63 -10.40
C ALA A 98 -24.55 -1.85 -9.60
N VAL A 99 -23.38 -1.59 -10.21
CA VAL A 99 -22.08 -1.70 -9.54
C VAL A 99 -21.58 -0.32 -9.13
N ALA A 100 -21.33 -0.14 -7.84
CA ALA A 100 -20.80 1.10 -7.27
C ALA A 100 -19.32 0.98 -6.94
N PHE A 101 -18.58 2.08 -7.09
CA PHE A 101 -17.17 2.18 -6.72
C PHE A 101 -16.90 3.49 -5.97
N SER A 102 -16.14 3.39 -4.89
CA SER A 102 -15.46 4.51 -4.26
C SER A 102 -13.96 4.26 -4.39
N ALA A 103 -13.28 5.08 -5.19
CA ALA A 103 -11.86 4.95 -5.48
C ALA A 103 -11.16 6.29 -5.28
N PHE A 104 -9.88 6.24 -4.92
CA PHE A 104 -9.01 7.40 -4.84
C PHE A 104 -8.79 8.03 -6.23
N ASP A 105 -8.50 9.33 -6.26
CA ASP A 105 -8.20 10.10 -7.47
C ASP A 105 -6.97 11.02 -7.29
N HIS A 106 -6.19 10.80 -6.23
CA HIS A 106 -5.06 11.63 -5.84
C HIS A 106 -3.70 11.05 -6.25
N GLY A 107 -2.63 11.83 -6.08
CA GLY A 107 -1.24 11.39 -6.23
C GLY A 107 -0.65 10.74 -4.97
N GLY A 108 0.62 10.33 -5.01
CA GLY A 108 1.34 9.81 -3.84
C GLY A 108 0.95 8.38 -3.44
N ALA A 109 1.25 7.99 -2.19
CA ALA A 109 0.98 6.64 -1.70
C ALA A 109 -0.53 6.34 -1.70
N GLY A 110 -0.92 5.19 -2.26
CA GLY A 110 -2.33 4.82 -2.45
C GLY A 110 -3.01 5.50 -3.65
N GLY A 111 -2.26 6.21 -4.49
CA GLY A 111 -2.74 6.85 -5.71
C GLY A 111 -1.66 6.88 -6.79
N GLY A 112 -1.56 7.99 -7.52
CA GLY A 112 -0.55 8.19 -8.58
C GLY A 112 -1.04 7.76 -9.96
N PHE A 113 -0.33 8.20 -11.00
CA PHE A 113 -0.73 8.03 -12.41
C PHE A 113 -1.01 6.58 -12.78
N GLU A 114 -0.18 5.66 -12.31
CA GLU A 114 -0.28 4.23 -12.61
C GLU A 114 -1.60 3.66 -12.09
N ASN A 115 -1.99 4.05 -10.88
CA ASN A 115 -3.15 3.49 -10.20
C ASN A 115 -4.45 4.21 -10.59
N THR A 116 -4.44 5.54 -10.79
CA THR A 116 -5.63 6.25 -11.27
C THR A 116 -5.98 5.81 -12.68
N TRP A 117 -4.98 5.66 -13.56
CA TRP A 117 -5.18 5.07 -14.88
C TRP A 117 -5.77 3.67 -14.82
N GLY A 118 -5.21 2.77 -14.00
CA GLY A 118 -5.70 1.41 -13.85
C GLY A 118 -7.11 1.31 -13.26
N SER A 119 -7.52 2.26 -12.43
CA SER A 119 -8.87 2.33 -11.85
C SER A 119 -9.89 3.14 -12.66
N GLY A 120 -9.47 3.67 -13.82
CA GLY A 120 -10.34 4.46 -14.71
C GLY A 120 -10.70 5.83 -14.13
N LYS A 121 -9.78 6.44 -13.37
CA LYS A 121 -9.89 7.78 -12.79
C LYS A 121 -9.03 8.79 -13.52
#